data_AF-A0A0P7ZST8-F1
#
_entry.id   AF-A0A0P7ZST8-F1
#
_cell.length_a   1.000
_cell.length_b   1.000
_cell.length_c   1.000
_cell.angle_alpha   90.00
_cell.angle_beta   90.00
_cell.angle_gamma   90.00
#
_symmetry.space_group_name_H-M   'P 1'
#
loop_
_entity.id
_entity.type
_entity.pdbx_description
1 polymer ?
#
loop_
_entity_poly.entity_id
_entity_poly.type
_entity_poly.pdbx_seq_one_letter_code
_entity_poly.pdbx_strand_id
1 'polypeptide(L)' 'MMTEAELDEILTVRWPAIVRRSMIDGDEWTQSFAKSIARNGKRPNWRPTPKQEAIMRRLVSDLGTAPERDVELIER' A
#
# COMPACT_ATOMS: atom_id res chain seq x y z
N MET A 1 -8.96 -14.91 3.51
CA MET A 1 -7.68 -14.70 4.21
C MET A 1 -6.61 -14.57 3.15
N MET A 2 -5.67 -13.65 3.32
CA MET A 2 -4.54 -13.41 2.41
C MET A 2 -3.53 -14.55 2.52
N THR A 3 -3.03 -15.03 1.39
CA THR A 3 -1.97 -16.05 1.43
C THR A 3 -0.63 -15.41 1.80
N GLU A 4 0.34 -16.20 2.25
CA GLU A 4 1.69 -15.67 2.57
C GLU A 4 2.37 -15.07 1.34
N ALA A 5 2.24 -15.72 0.17
CA ALA A 5 2.77 -15.21 -1.08
C ALA A 5 2.07 -13.90 -1.52
N GLU A 6 0.75 -13.81 -1.38
CA GLU A 6 -0.01 -12.58 -1.68
C GLU A 6 0.41 -11.44 -0.74
N LEU A 7 0.60 -11.73 0.55
CA LEU A 7 1.07 -10.75 1.52
C LEU A 7 2.49 -10.26 1.19
N ASP A 8 3.39 -11.17 0.85
CA ASP A 8 4.77 -10.82 0.46
C ASP A 8 4.80 -9.96 -0.81
N GLU A 9 4.07 -10.34 -1.86
CA GLU A 9 3.95 -9.54 -3.09
C GLU A 9 3.40 -8.14 -2.77
N ILE A 10 2.33 -8.05 -1.98
CA ILE A 10 1.76 -6.76 -1.60
C ILE A 10 2.79 -5.93 -0.85
N LEU A 11 3.43 -6.46 0.19
CA LEU A 11 4.35 -5.69 1.03
C LEU A 11 5.63 -5.25 0.29
N THR A 12 6.18 -6.11 -0.56
CA THR A 12 7.46 -5.86 -1.23
C THR A 12 7.31 -5.06 -2.51
N VAL A 13 6.29 -5.36 -3.32
CA VAL A 13 6.12 -4.78 -4.67
C VAL A 13 5.13 -3.63 -4.67
N ARG A 14 3.95 -3.81 -4.06
CA ARG A 14 2.82 -2.88 -4.22
C ARG A 14 2.77 -1.79 -3.14
N TRP A 15 3.04 -2.15 -1.89
CA TRP A 15 2.88 -1.29 -0.73
C TRP A 15 3.75 -0.03 -0.76
N PRO A 16 5.01 -0.05 -1.28
CA PRO A 16 5.78 1.17 -1.43
C PRO A 16 5.08 2.24 -2.27
N ALA A 17 4.38 1.84 -3.34
CA ALA A 17 3.61 2.77 -4.16
C ALA A 17 2.38 3.32 -3.42
N ILE A 18 1.68 2.47 -2.65
CA ILE A 18 0.55 2.88 -1.81
C ILE A 18 0.99 3.90 -0.76
N VAL A 19 2.13 3.67 -0.09
CA VAL A 19 2.69 4.62 0.88
C VAL A 19 2.96 5.95 0.19
N ARG A 20 3.67 5.96 -0.95
CA ARG A 20 3.96 7.20 -1.70
C ARG A 20 2.66 7.93 -2.09
N ARG A 21 1.70 7.24 -2.68
CA ARG A 21 0.42 7.83 -3.10
C ARG A 21 -0.38 8.37 -1.92
N SER A 22 -0.42 7.65 -0.80
CA SER A 22 -1.10 8.11 0.42
C SER A 22 -0.51 9.42 0.95
N MET A 23 0.79 9.64 0.79
CA MET A 23 1.44 10.88 1.23
C MET A 23 1.18 12.07 0.31
N ILE A 24 0.85 11.83 -0.97
CA ILE A 24 0.56 12.90 -1.94
C ILE A 24 -0.92 13.31 -1.85
N ASP A 25 -1.82 12.33 -1.78
CA ASP A 25 -3.26 12.54 -1.97
C ASP A 25 -4.17 11.95 -0.89
N GLY A 26 -3.61 11.17 0.04
CA GLY A 26 -4.39 10.49 1.06
C GLY A 26 -4.74 11.40 2.24
N ASP A 27 -5.89 11.15 2.86
CA ASP A 27 -6.23 11.74 4.15
C ASP A 27 -5.30 11.25 5.28
N GLU A 28 -5.35 11.92 6.43
CA GLU A 28 -4.50 11.60 7.58
C GLU A 28 -4.67 10.15 8.05
N TRP A 29 -5.89 9.62 7.95
CA TRP A 29 -6.20 8.24 8.29
C TRP A 29 -5.48 7.27 7.35
N THR A 30 -5.58 7.46 6.04
CA THR A 30 -4.96 6.60 5.02
C THR A 30 -3.45 6.64 5.13
N GLN A 31 -2.87 7.82 5.34
CA GLN A 31 -1.44 7.97 5.58
C GLN A 31 -0.99 7.16 6.80
N SER A 32 -1.70 7.31 7.92
CA SER A 32 -1.39 6.61 9.17
C SER A 32 -1.55 5.10 9.02
N PHE A 33 -2.61 4.65 8.34
CA PHE A 33 -2.84 3.24 8.03
C PHE A 33 -1.71 2.65 7.18
N ALA A 34 -1.37 3.30 6.05
CA ALA A 34 -0.32 2.85 5.14
C ALA A 34 1.04 2.71 5.85
N LYS A 35 1.42 3.71 6.66
CA LYS A 35 2.63 3.69 7.49
C LYS A 35 2.60 2.56 8.52
N SER A 36 1.46 2.31 9.16
CA SER A 36 1.34 1.25 10.17
C SER A 36 1.59 -0.14 9.58
N ILE A 37 1.05 -0.42 8.40
CA ILE A 37 1.27 -1.69 7.69
C ILE A 37 2.73 -1.81 7.25
N ALA A 38 3.31 -0.75 6.67
CA ALA A 38 4.72 -0.75 6.28
C ALA A 38 5.67 -0.99 7.46
N ARG A 39 5.34 -0.48 8.65
CA ARG A 39 6.11 -0.71 9.87
C ARG A 39 5.95 -2.14 10.39
N ASN A 40 4.71 -2.64 10.47
CA ASN A 40 4.43 -3.95 11.03
C ASN A 40 4.87 -5.09 10.09
N GLY A 41 4.75 -4.91 8.77
CA GLY A 41 5.13 -5.87 7.74
C GLY A 41 6.61 -6.24 7.72
N LYS A 42 7.47 -5.46 8.38
CA LYS A 42 8.90 -5.80 8.57
C LYS A 42 9.13 -6.93 9.58
N ARG A 43 8.11 -7.30 10.36
CA ARG A 43 8.22 -8.35 11.38
C ARG A 43 7.91 -9.71 10.72
N PRO A 44 8.78 -10.72 10.85
CA PRO A 44 8.67 -11.98 10.11
C PRO A 44 7.37 -12.75 10.37
N ASN A 45 6.85 -12.69 11.60
CA ASN A 45 5.64 -13.40 12.01
C ASN A 45 4.39 -12.51 12.04
N TRP A 46 4.47 -11.27 11.53
CA TRP A 46 3.29 -10.42 11.48
C TRP A 46 2.35 -10.86 10.38
N ARG A 47 1.05 -10.85 10.68
CA ARG A 47 -0.04 -11.05 9.72
C ARG A 47 -1.08 -9.95 9.92
N PRO A 48 -1.67 -9.42 8.85
CA PRO A 48 -2.76 -8.47 8.97
C PRO A 48 -3.98 -9.16 9.59
N THR A 49 -4.73 -8.41 10.39
CA THR A 49 -6.09 -8.80 10.78
C THR A 49 -7.01 -8.86 9.56
N PRO A 50 -8.15 -9.58 9.59
CA PRO A 50 -9.10 -9.62 8.48
C PRO A 50 -9.57 -8.24 8.00
N LYS A 51 -9.73 -7.29 8.93
CA LYS A 51 -10.06 -5.90 8.60
C LYS A 51 -8.92 -5.21 7.85
N GLN A 52 -7.67 -5.39 8.31
CA GLN A 52 -6.51 -4.85 7.62
C GLN A 52 -6.37 -5.46 6.22
N GLU A 53 -6.56 -6.76 6.05
CA GLU A 53 -6.53 -7.40 4.73
C GLU A 53 -7.53 -6.76 3.76
N ALA A 54 -8.78 -6.56 4.20
CA ALA A 54 -9.81 -5.96 3.36
C ALA A 54 -9.42 -4.54 2.91
N ILE A 55 -8.86 -3.74 3.82
CA ILE A 55 -8.39 -2.38 3.52
C ILE A 55 -7.17 -2.43 2.59
N MET A 56 -6.21 -3.33 2.85
CA MET A 56 -5.03 -3.52 2.01
C MET A 56 -5.43 -3.85 0.57
N ARG A 57 -6.35 -4.79 0.37
CA ARG A 57 -6.84 -5.17 -0.96
C ARG A 57 -7.54 -4.01 -1.67
N ARG A 58 -8.35 -3.23 -0.94
CA ARG A 58 -8.98 -2.04 -1.49
C ARG A 58 -7.94 -1.02 -1.97
N LEU A 59 -6.94 -0.70 -1.15
CA LEU A 59 -5.89 0.26 -1.53
C LEU A 59 -5.05 -0.23 -2.71
N VAL A 60 -4.78 -1.53 -2.82
CA VAL A 60 -4.12 -2.13 -3.98
C VAL A 60 -4.99 -2.02 -5.23
N SER A 61 -6.29 -2.30 -5.12
CA SER A 61 -7.24 -2.17 -6.23
C SER A 61 -7.36 -0.72 -6.70
N ASP A 62 -7.45 0.23 -5.78
CA ASP A 62 -7.58 1.66 -6.07
C ASP A 62 -6.30 2.23 -6.72
N LEU A 63 -5.13 1.64 -6.46
CA LEU A 63 -3.89 2.01 -7.13
C LEU A 63 -3.91 1.66 -8.63
N GLY A 64 -4.53 0.54 -9.01
CA GLY A 64 -4.61 0.09 -10.40
C GLY A 64 -5.66 0.83 -11.24
N THR A 65 -6.58 1.56 -10.60
CA THR A 65 -7.65 2.32 -11.26
C THR A 65 -7.39 3.83 -11.30
N ALA A 66 -6.34 4.30 -10.62
CA ALA A 66 -5.96 5.70 -10.65
C ALA A 66 -5.46 6.06 -12.07
N PRO A 67 -6.00 7.12 -12.72
CA PRO A 67 -5.41 7.63 -13.95
C PRO A 67 -3.94 7.97 -13.67
N GLU A 68 -3.04 7.49 -14.54
CA GLU A 68 -1.64 7.90 -14.54
C GLU A 68 -1.62 9.43 -14.53
N ARG A 69 -1.34 10.03 -13.37
CA ARG A 69 -1.09 11.46 -13.33
C ARG A 69 0.23 11.63 -14.03
N ASP A 70 0.21 12.34 -15.15
CA ASP A 70 1.37 12.75 -15.94
C ASP A 70 2.53 13.06 -15.01
N VAL A 71 3.45 12.10 -14.91
CA VAL A 71 4.71 12.32 -14.23
C VAL A 71 5.49 13.16 -15.21
N GLU A 72 5.56 14.48 -14.98
CA GLU A 72 6.45 15.35 -15.75
C GLU A 72 7.87 14.81 -15.61
N LEU A 73 8.31 14.08 -16.63
CA LEU A 73 9.69 13.65 -16.80
C LEU A 73 10.49 14.92 -17.10
N ILE A 74 11.14 15.48 -16.08
CA ILE A 74 12.10 16.57 -16.27
C ILE A 74 13.39 15.95 -16.81
N GLU A 75 13.53 15.91 -18.15
CA GLU A 75 14.81 15.70 -18.79
C GLU A 75 15.67 16.96 -18.64
N ARG A 76 16.94 16.79 -18.25
CA ARG A 76 17.93 17.87 -18.07
C ARG A 76 18.79 18.06 -19.30
#